data_AF-A0A7Y0LF20-F1
#
_entry.id   AF-A0A7Y0LF20-F1
#
_cell.length_a   1.000
_cell.length_b   1.000
_cell.length_c   1.000
_cell.angle_alpha   90.00
_cell.angle_beta   90.00
_cell.angle_gamma   90.00
#
_symmetry.space_group_name_H-M   'P 1'
#
loop_
_entity.id
_entity.type
_entity.pdbx_description
1 polymer ?
#
loop_
_entity_poly.entity_id
_entity_poly.type
_entity_poly.pdbx_seq_one_letter_code
_entity_poly.pdbx_strand_id
1 'polypeptide(L)'
;MRAVTPILLLMLVVFATSTQAKMKVEPCETDRCKDYFTHFKMSAKRGHAESTATLAEFYYHGFGITKNLKLAHKYYKKAAKLGVVRSQYKLALLYLNNDHFGDLEQGVKYLKRAAYNDHPNAPYLLGAIYYSDRFGEHDKLEADKWLAQAYRGGHKDMPAFIGHILSFEELSKNQFPHLYSAIKKKPLVTTAQNTLAWPPEDGTEVITVRSPNIDTLLRQQMAAARKQTKHLGSRMPGVDCQTAVACKALTHQEMADRMDIVAGPIAHTQGVNN
;
A
#
# COMPACT_ATOMS: atom_id res chain seq x y z
N MET A 1 49.98 52.66 -13.65
CA MET A 1 49.38 52.51 -12.31
C MET A 1 47.93 52.09 -12.54
N ARG A 2 47.62 50.79 -12.63
CA ARG A 2 47.14 49.89 -11.54
C ARG A 2 45.90 50.40 -10.80
N ALA A 3 44.74 49.80 -11.06
CA ALA A 3 43.87 49.09 -10.10
C ALA A 3 42.57 48.68 -10.82
N VAL A 4 42.38 47.41 -11.20
CA VAL A 4 41.83 46.26 -10.45
C VAL A 4 40.28 46.24 -10.46
N THR A 5 39.81 45.13 -11.02
CA THR A 5 38.47 44.57 -11.27
C THR A 5 37.45 44.61 -10.12
N PRO A 6 36.15 44.48 -10.43
CA PRO A 6 35.21 43.74 -9.62
C PRO A 6 34.82 42.44 -10.33
N ILE A 7 35.57 41.37 -10.07
CA ILE A 7 35.12 39.99 -10.24
C ILE A 7 34.45 39.62 -8.92
N LEU A 8 33.15 39.93 -8.79
CA LEU A 8 32.33 39.40 -7.70
C LEU A 8 30.87 39.43 -8.14
N LEU A 9 30.17 38.32 -7.91
CA LEU A 9 28.76 38.04 -8.23
C LEU A 9 28.41 37.68 -9.68
N LEU A 10 28.68 36.41 -10.05
CA LEU A 10 27.63 35.61 -10.72
C LEU A 10 27.77 34.10 -10.46
N MET A 11 28.02 33.70 -9.21
CA MET A 11 27.67 32.36 -8.71
C MET A 11 26.18 32.36 -8.36
N LEU A 12 25.31 32.47 -9.38
CA LEU A 12 23.87 32.30 -9.24
C LEU A 12 23.48 30.93 -9.77
N VAL A 13 23.56 29.98 -8.84
CA VAL A 13 22.66 28.85 -8.65
C VAL A 13 22.16 28.17 -9.93
N VAL A 14 22.80 27.04 -10.24
CA VAL A 14 22.18 25.94 -10.97
C VAL A 14 21.02 25.41 -10.11
N PHE A 15 19.88 26.11 -10.14
CA PHE A 15 18.61 25.54 -9.72
C PHE A 15 18.18 24.62 -10.86
N ALA A 16 18.59 23.36 -10.75
CA ALA A 16 17.91 22.26 -11.40
C ALA A 16 16.46 22.23 -10.88
N THR A 17 15.60 23.00 -11.54
CA THR A 17 14.16 22.80 -11.40
C THR A 17 13.83 21.53 -12.17
N SER A 18 13.76 20.42 -11.43
CA SER A 18 13.05 19.23 -11.88
C SER A 18 11.57 19.62 -12.01
N THR A 19 11.23 20.22 -13.14
CA THR A 19 9.83 20.36 -13.53
C THR A 19 9.32 18.96 -13.83
N GLN A 20 8.59 18.40 -12.86
CA GLN A 20 7.72 17.27 -13.12
C GLN A 20 6.72 17.72 -14.17
N ALA A 21 6.99 17.38 -15.43
CA ALA A 21 6.05 17.55 -16.51
C ALA A 21 4.86 16.62 -16.25
N LYS A 22 3.83 17.14 -15.60
CA LYS A 22 2.47 16.61 -15.76
C LYS A 22 2.20 16.66 -17.25
N MET A 23 2.26 15.51 -17.93
CA MET A 23 2.05 15.39 -19.37
C MET A 23 0.59 15.76 -19.68
N LYS A 24 0.32 17.06 -19.78
CA LYS A 24 -0.96 17.62 -20.17
C LYS A 24 -1.04 17.40 -21.67
N VAL A 25 -1.73 16.35 -22.08
CA VAL A 25 -1.97 16.06 -23.50
C VAL A 25 -2.62 17.30 -24.10
N GLU A 26 -1.92 17.97 -25.01
CA GLU A 26 -2.42 19.17 -25.65
C GLU A 26 -3.65 18.83 -26.51
N PRO A 27 -4.68 19.70 -26.51
CA PRO A 27 -5.85 19.50 -27.36
C PRO A 27 -5.41 19.49 -28.83
N CYS A 28 -5.76 18.43 -29.56
CA CYS A 28 -5.41 18.31 -30.98
C CYS A 28 -6.33 19.21 -31.81
N GLU A 29 -5.83 20.32 -32.33
CA GLU A 29 -6.61 21.25 -33.18
C GLU A 29 -6.38 21.06 -34.69
N THR A 30 -5.59 20.06 -35.08
CA THR A 30 -5.32 19.76 -36.49
C THR A 30 -6.60 19.43 -37.26
N ASP A 31 -6.65 19.75 -38.56
CA ASP A 31 -7.82 19.46 -39.39
C ASP A 31 -8.15 17.97 -39.46
N ARG A 32 -7.11 17.12 -39.42
CA ARG A 32 -7.28 15.66 -39.29
C ARG A 32 -8.06 15.26 -38.03
N CYS A 33 -7.84 15.93 -36.90
CA CYS A 33 -8.58 15.68 -35.67
C CYS A 33 -10.05 16.13 -35.78
N LYS A 34 -10.32 17.24 -36.48
CA LYS A 34 -11.68 17.70 -36.78
C LYS A 34 -12.40 16.70 -37.70
N ASP A 35 -11.71 16.20 -38.73
CA ASP A 35 -12.25 15.18 -39.64
C ASP A 35 -12.63 13.91 -38.90
N TYR A 36 -11.74 13.37 -38.05
CA TYR A 36 -12.06 12.23 -37.20
C TYR A 36 -13.28 12.50 -36.32
N PHE A 37 -13.35 13.66 -35.67
CA PHE A 37 -14.51 14.04 -34.87
C PHE A 37 -15.80 13.99 -35.71
N THR A 38 -15.81 14.52 -36.93
CA THR A 38 -16.99 14.49 -37.80
C THR A 38 -17.39 13.06 -38.18
N HIS A 39 -16.43 12.20 -38.54
CA HIS A 39 -16.67 10.80 -38.89
C HIS A 39 -17.25 10.02 -37.71
N PHE A 40 -16.66 10.12 -36.52
CA PHE A 40 -17.17 9.45 -35.33
C PHE A 40 -18.53 10.00 -34.88
N LYS A 41 -18.78 11.31 -35.06
CA LYS A 41 -20.10 11.91 -34.81
C LYS A 41 -21.16 11.34 -35.76
N MET A 42 -20.84 11.14 -37.03
CA MET A 42 -21.75 10.49 -37.99
C MET A 42 -22.00 9.02 -37.61
N SER A 43 -20.97 8.25 -37.28
CA SER A 43 -21.11 6.85 -36.85
C SER A 43 -21.89 6.69 -35.54
N ALA A 44 -21.70 7.61 -34.58
CA ALA A 44 -22.47 7.64 -33.33
C ALA A 44 -23.95 7.98 -33.55
N LYS A 45 -24.28 8.79 -34.59
CA LYS A 45 -25.67 9.03 -35.01
C LYS A 45 -26.31 7.78 -35.61
N ARG A 46 -25.54 6.96 -36.33
CA ARG A 46 -25.98 5.66 -36.87
C ARG A 46 -26.14 4.56 -35.82
N GLY A 47 -25.82 4.85 -34.56
CA GLY A 47 -26.05 3.91 -33.44
C GLY A 47 -24.86 3.02 -33.10
N HIS A 48 -23.69 3.22 -33.71
CA HIS A 48 -22.50 2.44 -33.35
C HIS A 48 -22.04 2.76 -31.91
N ALA A 49 -22.03 1.73 -31.07
CA ALA A 49 -21.75 1.85 -29.64
C ALA A 49 -20.31 2.32 -29.37
N GLU A 50 -19.33 1.69 -30.00
CA GLU A 50 -17.91 2.07 -29.89
C GLU A 50 -17.65 3.50 -30.40
N SER A 51 -18.27 3.89 -31.52
CA SER A 51 -18.14 5.27 -32.01
C SER A 51 -18.74 6.29 -31.05
N THR A 52 -19.81 5.92 -30.34
CA THR A 52 -20.41 6.77 -29.29
C THR A 52 -19.46 6.92 -28.10
N ALA A 53 -18.74 5.85 -27.73
CA ALA A 53 -17.70 5.90 -26.69
C ALA A 53 -16.51 6.78 -27.10
N THR A 54 -16.02 6.64 -28.33
CA THR A 54 -14.93 7.47 -28.87
C THR A 54 -15.33 8.94 -28.96
N LEU A 55 -16.58 9.23 -29.34
CA LEU A 55 -17.10 10.59 -29.36
C LEU A 55 -17.11 11.22 -27.95
N ALA A 56 -17.43 10.43 -26.92
CA ALA A 56 -17.36 10.90 -25.53
C ALA A 56 -15.92 11.28 -25.12
N GLU A 57 -14.93 10.52 -25.59
CA GLU A 57 -13.51 10.78 -25.33
C GLU A 57 -13.01 12.04 -26.04
N PHE A 58 -13.49 12.30 -27.27
CA PHE A 58 -13.23 13.57 -27.95
C PHE A 58 -13.74 14.77 -27.16
N TYR A 59 -14.94 14.69 -26.58
CA TYR A 59 -15.43 15.74 -25.70
C TYR A 59 -14.69 15.81 -24.36
N TYR A 60 -14.19 14.68 -23.84
CA TYR A 60 -13.47 14.63 -22.56
C TYR A 60 -12.08 15.25 -22.65
N HIS A 61 -11.34 14.94 -23.73
CA HIS A 61 -9.98 15.42 -23.95
C HIS A 61 -9.91 16.71 -24.78
N GLY A 62 -10.91 16.98 -25.62
CA GLY A 62 -10.91 18.10 -26.56
C GLY A 62 -10.09 17.84 -27.83
N PHE A 63 -10.18 16.65 -28.44
CA PHE A 63 -9.52 16.39 -29.73
C PHE A 63 -10.45 16.79 -30.88
N GLY A 64 -9.99 17.71 -31.72
CA GLY A 64 -10.74 18.25 -32.86
C GLY A 64 -11.92 19.14 -32.48
N ILE A 65 -12.14 19.39 -31.19
CA ILE A 65 -13.23 20.20 -30.65
C ILE A 65 -12.86 20.74 -29.26
N THR A 66 -13.54 21.79 -28.82
CA THR A 66 -13.44 22.28 -27.45
C THR A 66 -13.87 21.22 -26.44
N LYS A 67 -13.06 21.03 -25.39
CA LYS A 67 -13.36 20.13 -24.28
C LYS A 67 -14.70 20.49 -23.64
N ASN A 68 -15.58 19.51 -23.48
CA ASN A 68 -16.88 19.67 -22.86
C ASN A 68 -17.27 18.43 -22.04
N LEU A 69 -17.07 18.51 -20.72
CA LEU A 69 -17.33 17.39 -19.81
C LEU A 69 -18.82 17.03 -19.72
N LYS A 70 -19.74 17.99 -19.88
CA LYS A 70 -21.20 17.73 -19.88
C LYS A 70 -21.60 16.88 -21.08
N LEU A 71 -21.06 17.18 -22.26
CA LEU A 71 -21.28 16.37 -23.46
C LEU A 71 -20.58 15.02 -23.33
N ALA A 72 -19.35 14.97 -22.81
CA ALA A 72 -18.65 13.72 -22.55
C ALA A 72 -19.48 12.79 -21.65
N HIS A 73 -19.98 13.30 -20.51
CA HIS A 73 -20.86 12.56 -19.60
C HIS A 73 -22.10 12.01 -20.31
N LYS A 74 -22.79 12.85 -21.10
CA LYS A 74 -23.97 12.45 -21.87
C LYS A 74 -23.67 11.30 -22.84
N TYR A 75 -22.57 11.39 -23.60
CA TYR A 75 -22.19 10.36 -24.56
C TYR A 75 -21.64 9.10 -23.90
N TYR A 76 -20.88 9.21 -22.80
CA TYR A 76 -20.49 8.04 -22.00
C TYR A 76 -21.69 7.33 -21.43
N LYS A 77 -22.69 8.05 -20.91
CA LYS A 77 -23.95 7.45 -20.43
C LYS A 77 -24.70 6.74 -21.55
N LYS A 78 -24.71 7.30 -22.76
CA LYS A 78 -25.29 6.64 -23.94
C LYS A 78 -24.52 5.36 -24.29
N ALA A 79 -23.20 5.41 -24.39
CA ALA A 79 -22.36 4.26 -24.73
C ALA A 79 -22.40 3.16 -23.65
N ALA A 80 -22.43 3.53 -22.37
CA ALA A 80 -22.59 2.61 -21.24
C ALA A 80 -23.94 1.87 -21.29
N LYS A 81 -25.02 2.55 -21.70
CA LYS A 81 -26.33 1.92 -21.93
C LYS A 81 -26.30 0.93 -23.10
N LEU A 82 -25.50 1.21 -24.12
CA LEU A 82 -25.27 0.31 -25.27
C LEU A 82 -24.33 -0.86 -24.94
N GLY A 83 -23.86 -0.98 -23.69
CA GLY A 83 -23.04 -2.12 -23.24
C GLY A 83 -21.53 -1.92 -23.37
N VAL A 84 -21.05 -0.74 -23.79
CA VAL A 84 -19.60 -0.49 -23.91
C VAL A 84 -18.97 -0.42 -22.52
N VAL A 85 -18.20 -1.45 -22.19
CA VAL A 85 -17.59 -1.67 -20.86
C VAL A 85 -16.65 -0.51 -20.48
N ARG A 86 -15.80 -0.07 -21.42
CA ARG A 86 -14.91 1.07 -21.21
C ARG A 86 -15.67 2.35 -20.86
N SER A 87 -16.84 2.57 -21.46
CA SER A 87 -17.67 3.73 -21.15
C SER A 87 -18.30 3.65 -19.78
N GLN A 88 -18.67 2.45 -19.31
CA GLN A 88 -19.14 2.26 -17.94
C GLN A 88 -18.04 2.63 -16.93
N TYR A 89 -16.81 2.16 -17.15
CA TYR A 89 -15.66 2.50 -16.32
C TYR A 89 -15.34 4.01 -16.34
N LYS A 90 -15.30 4.62 -17.53
CA LYS A 90 -15.05 6.07 -17.68
C LYS A 90 -16.14 6.92 -17.04
N LEU A 91 -17.40 6.50 -17.15
CA LEU A 91 -18.51 7.17 -16.50
C LEU A 91 -18.42 7.05 -14.98
N ALA A 92 -18.04 5.89 -14.45
CA ALA A 92 -17.76 5.72 -13.02
C ALA A 92 -16.66 6.68 -12.54
N LEU A 93 -15.55 6.78 -13.26
CA LEU A 93 -14.48 7.75 -12.94
C LEU A 93 -14.96 9.19 -12.98
N LEU A 94 -15.87 9.54 -13.91
CA LEU A 94 -16.43 10.88 -13.95
C LEU A 94 -17.22 11.20 -12.68
N TYR A 95 -18.03 10.25 -12.20
CA TYR A 95 -18.81 10.36 -10.98
C TYR A 95 -17.95 10.39 -9.71
N LEU A 96 -16.79 9.72 -9.70
CA LEU A 96 -15.91 9.64 -8.52
C LEU A 96 -14.94 10.82 -8.39
N ASN A 97 -14.51 11.42 -9.52
CA ASN A 97 -13.39 12.38 -9.54
C ASN A 97 -13.76 13.82 -9.92
N ASN A 98 -15.01 14.10 -10.32
CA ASN A 98 -15.40 15.45 -10.73
C ASN A 98 -16.41 16.06 -9.77
N ASP A 99 -16.10 17.22 -9.21
CA ASP A 99 -16.98 17.93 -8.27
C ASP A 99 -18.37 18.23 -8.88
N HIS A 100 -18.43 18.56 -10.17
CA HIS A 100 -19.69 18.90 -10.84
C HIS A 100 -20.62 17.70 -11.12
N PHE A 101 -20.05 16.50 -11.26
CA PHE A 101 -20.80 15.27 -11.51
C PHE A 101 -20.68 14.30 -10.33
N GLY A 102 -20.21 14.77 -9.18
CA GLY A 102 -19.86 13.93 -8.04
C GLY A 102 -21.07 13.17 -7.53
N ASP A 103 -21.03 11.85 -7.63
CA ASP A 103 -22.05 10.96 -7.07
C ASP A 103 -21.41 9.59 -6.85
N LEU A 104 -21.05 9.32 -5.59
CA LEU A 104 -20.36 8.09 -5.22
C LEU A 104 -21.21 6.86 -5.56
N GLU A 105 -22.51 6.90 -5.26
CA GLU A 105 -23.42 5.77 -5.47
C GLU A 105 -23.51 5.42 -6.96
N GLN A 106 -23.67 6.42 -7.83
CA GLN A 106 -23.64 6.20 -9.28
C GLN A 106 -22.27 5.72 -9.75
N GLY A 107 -21.19 6.29 -9.22
CA GLY A 107 -19.82 5.87 -9.51
C GLY A 107 -19.62 4.38 -9.24
N VAL A 108 -19.91 3.94 -8.02
CA VAL A 108 -19.84 2.54 -7.58
C VAL A 108 -20.75 1.65 -8.42
N LYS A 109 -21.98 2.10 -8.73
CA LYS A 109 -22.93 1.35 -9.56
C LYS A 109 -22.38 1.07 -10.97
N TYR A 110 -21.86 2.07 -11.66
CA TYR A 110 -21.28 1.88 -12.99
C TYR A 110 -19.98 1.09 -12.93
N LEU A 111 -19.21 1.21 -11.84
CA LEU A 111 -17.99 0.46 -11.64
C LEU A 111 -18.25 -1.04 -11.40
N LYS A 112 -19.26 -1.38 -10.58
CA LYS A 112 -19.76 -2.76 -10.42
C LYS A 112 -20.19 -3.33 -11.77
N ARG A 113 -20.95 -2.56 -12.56
CA ARG A 113 -21.35 -2.98 -13.91
C ARG A 113 -20.14 -3.23 -14.83
N ALA A 114 -19.12 -2.39 -14.78
CA ALA A 114 -17.90 -2.60 -15.55
C ALA A 114 -17.13 -3.85 -15.08
N ALA A 115 -17.07 -4.10 -13.77
CA ALA A 115 -16.42 -5.28 -13.20
C ALA A 115 -17.15 -6.59 -13.54
N TYR A 116 -18.50 -6.58 -13.62
CA TYR A 116 -19.29 -7.72 -14.09
C TYR A 116 -19.15 -7.98 -15.59
N ASN A 117 -18.75 -6.98 -16.37
CA ASN A 117 -18.43 -7.13 -17.79
C ASN A 117 -16.91 -7.22 -18.04
N ASP A 118 -16.17 -7.78 -17.08
CA ASP A 118 -14.74 -8.11 -17.18
C ASP A 118 -13.80 -6.93 -17.47
N HIS A 119 -14.14 -5.72 -17.03
CA HIS A 119 -13.19 -4.61 -17.11
C HIS A 119 -12.01 -4.83 -16.14
N PRO A 120 -10.75 -4.84 -16.60
CA PRO A 120 -9.60 -5.26 -15.77
C PRO A 120 -9.36 -4.35 -14.56
N ASN A 121 -9.58 -3.04 -14.71
CA ASN A 121 -9.29 -2.06 -13.66
C ASN A 121 -10.49 -1.78 -12.74
N ALA A 122 -11.69 -2.23 -13.11
CA ALA A 122 -12.89 -1.96 -12.32
C ALA A 122 -12.92 -2.67 -10.96
N PRO A 123 -12.61 -3.99 -10.84
CA PRO A 123 -12.61 -4.67 -9.55
C PRO A 123 -11.52 -4.12 -8.63
N TYR A 124 -10.35 -3.73 -9.18
CA TYR A 124 -9.29 -3.11 -8.39
C TYR A 124 -9.76 -1.80 -7.75
N LEU A 125 -10.39 -0.92 -8.53
CA LEU A 125 -10.88 0.35 -8.03
C LEU A 125 -12.03 0.17 -7.02
N LEU A 126 -12.94 -0.79 -7.24
CA LEU A 126 -13.99 -1.13 -6.25
C LEU A 126 -13.38 -1.58 -4.93
N GLY A 127 -12.40 -2.49 -4.99
CA GLY A 127 -11.69 -2.96 -3.81
C GLY A 127 -11.01 -1.83 -3.05
N ALA A 128 -10.37 -0.90 -3.76
CA ALA A 128 -9.74 0.28 -3.16
C ALA A 128 -10.76 1.25 -2.54
N ILE A 129 -11.93 1.45 -3.16
CA ILE A 129 -13.01 2.28 -2.60
C ILE A 129 -13.53 1.66 -1.30
N TYR A 130 -13.86 0.37 -1.31
CA TYR A 130 -14.39 -0.33 -0.14
C TYR A 130 -13.38 -0.48 0.99
N TYR A 131 -12.08 -0.54 0.67
CA TYR A 131 -11.00 -0.57 1.65
C TYR A 131 -10.73 0.81 2.27
N SER A 132 -10.98 1.90 1.53
CA SER A 132 -10.65 3.26 1.97
C SER A 132 -11.78 3.90 2.75
N ASP A 133 -11.47 4.47 3.91
CA ASP A 133 -12.42 5.28 4.69
C ASP A 133 -12.81 6.59 4.00
N ARG A 134 -12.09 7.01 2.95
CA ARG A 134 -12.29 8.30 2.26
C ARG A 134 -13.69 8.45 1.66
N PHE A 135 -14.29 7.36 1.23
CA PHE A 135 -15.56 7.38 0.51
C PHE A 135 -16.76 7.03 1.39
N GLY A 136 -16.58 6.77 2.69
CA GLY A 136 -17.67 6.42 3.61
C GLY A 136 -18.30 5.03 3.39
N GLU A 137 -18.04 4.37 2.25
CA GLU A 137 -18.40 2.97 1.98
C GLU A 137 -17.30 2.01 2.46
N HIS A 138 -16.88 2.07 3.72
CA HIS A 138 -15.89 1.12 4.24
C HIS A 138 -16.54 -0.23 4.52
N ASP A 139 -16.26 -1.23 3.68
CA ASP A 139 -16.68 -2.61 3.88
C ASP A 139 -15.55 -3.57 3.47
N LYS A 140 -14.87 -4.12 4.49
CA LYS A 140 -13.75 -5.04 4.29
C LYS A 140 -14.16 -6.33 3.57
N LEU A 141 -15.39 -6.82 3.76
CA LEU A 141 -15.86 -8.05 3.13
C LEU A 141 -16.14 -7.84 1.65
N GLU A 142 -16.71 -6.70 1.27
CA GLU A 142 -16.85 -6.35 -0.15
C GLU A 142 -15.50 -6.03 -0.78
N ALA A 143 -14.61 -5.32 -0.08
CA ALA A 143 -13.24 -5.10 -0.55
C ALA A 143 -12.55 -6.45 -0.86
N ASP A 144 -12.63 -7.44 0.03
CA ASP A 144 -12.04 -8.76 -0.17
C ASP A 144 -12.51 -9.43 -1.47
N LYS A 145 -13.81 -9.39 -1.77
CA LYS A 145 -14.37 -9.99 -2.99
C LYS A 145 -13.81 -9.33 -4.26
N TRP A 146 -13.84 -8.00 -4.32
CA TRP A 146 -13.40 -7.26 -5.50
C TRP A 146 -11.88 -7.30 -5.68
N LEU A 147 -11.11 -7.20 -4.59
CA LEU A 147 -9.65 -7.36 -4.62
C LEU A 147 -9.25 -8.77 -5.03
N ALA A 148 -9.95 -9.82 -4.56
CA ALA A 148 -9.70 -11.18 -4.99
C ALA A 148 -9.98 -11.37 -6.49
N GLN A 149 -11.02 -10.73 -7.03
CA GLN A 149 -11.28 -10.73 -8.48
C GLN A 149 -10.17 -10.01 -9.25
N ALA A 150 -9.72 -8.83 -8.80
CA ALA A 150 -8.61 -8.11 -9.41
C ALA A 150 -7.29 -8.91 -9.37
N TYR A 151 -7.04 -9.62 -8.28
CA TYR A 151 -5.89 -10.51 -8.12
C TYR A 151 -5.91 -11.66 -9.12
N ARG A 152 -7.06 -12.35 -9.25
CA ARG A 152 -7.23 -13.42 -10.25
C ARG A 152 -7.08 -12.89 -11.68
N GLY A 153 -7.50 -11.65 -11.92
CA GLY A 153 -7.32 -10.95 -13.19
C GLY A 153 -5.87 -10.49 -13.47
N GLY A 154 -4.94 -10.68 -12.52
CA GLY A 154 -3.54 -10.30 -12.72
C GLY A 154 -3.31 -8.78 -12.79
N HIS A 155 -4.13 -7.98 -12.09
CA HIS A 155 -3.99 -6.53 -12.13
C HIS A 155 -2.57 -6.08 -11.71
N LYS A 156 -1.96 -5.19 -12.50
CA LYS A 156 -0.54 -4.80 -12.35
C LYS A 156 -0.22 -4.17 -11.00
N ASP A 157 -1.14 -3.37 -10.48
CA ASP A 157 -0.95 -2.64 -9.21
C ASP A 157 -1.33 -3.47 -7.96
N MET A 158 -1.79 -4.70 -8.17
CA MET A 158 -2.26 -5.56 -7.06
C MET A 158 -1.14 -5.93 -6.07
N PRO A 159 0.09 -6.29 -6.50
CA PRO A 159 1.18 -6.57 -5.57
C PRO A 159 1.54 -5.38 -4.70
N ALA A 160 1.56 -4.18 -5.27
CA ALA A 160 1.81 -2.94 -4.53
C ALA A 160 0.69 -2.67 -3.51
N PHE A 161 -0.57 -2.92 -3.89
CA PHE A 161 -1.72 -2.77 -2.98
C PHE A 161 -1.70 -3.77 -1.82
N ILE A 162 -1.32 -5.03 -2.07
CA ILE A 162 -1.14 -6.04 -1.00
C ILE A 162 0.03 -5.62 -0.08
N GLY A 163 1.12 -5.11 -0.66
CA GLY A 163 2.22 -4.54 0.13
C GLY A 163 1.76 -3.39 1.04
N HIS A 164 0.91 -2.51 0.52
CA HIS A 164 0.27 -1.46 1.31
C HIS A 164 -0.56 -2.06 2.46
N ILE A 165 -1.48 -3.01 2.20
CA ILE A 165 -2.26 -3.67 3.27
C ILE A 165 -1.34 -4.29 4.33
N LEU A 166 -0.34 -5.07 3.91
CA LEU A 166 0.60 -5.75 4.81
C LEU A 166 1.43 -4.80 5.67
N SER A 167 1.56 -3.54 5.28
CA SER A 167 2.24 -2.52 6.08
C SER A 167 1.39 -1.98 7.23
N PHE A 168 0.06 -2.09 7.13
CA PHE A 168 -0.88 -1.62 8.15
C PHE A 168 -1.49 -2.75 8.98
N GLU A 169 -1.76 -3.91 8.37
CA GLU A 169 -2.43 -5.05 9.02
C GLU A 169 -1.96 -6.40 8.45
N GLU A 170 -2.10 -7.46 9.24
CA GLU A 170 -1.80 -8.82 8.78
C GLU A 170 -2.91 -9.36 7.87
N LEU A 171 -2.54 -9.94 6.72
CA LEU A 171 -3.49 -10.53 5.80
C LEU A 171 -3.99 -11.89 6.34
N SER A 172 -5.04 -11.86 7.15
CA SER A 172 -5.61 -13.04 7.80
C SER A 172 -6.84 -13.58 7.07
N LYS A 173 -7.08 -14.90 7.18
CA LYS A 173 -8.29 -15.56 6.64
C LYS A 173 -9.58 -14.97 7.19
N ASN A 174 -9.54 -14.42 8.41
CA ASN A 174 -10.73 -13.86 9.08
C ASN A 174 -11.12 -12.50 8.50
N GLN A 175 -10.15 -11.71 8.02
CA GLN A 175 -10.39 -10.39 7.45
C GLN A 175 -10.58 -10.44 5.93
N PHE A 176 -9.78 -11.26 5.24
CA PHE A 176 -9.76 -11.34 3.77
C PHE A 176 -9.82 -12.80 3.27
N PRO A 177 -10.96 -13.49 3.42
CA PRO A 177 -11.06 -14.92 3.09
C PRO A 177 -10.79 -15.23 1.61
N HIS A 178 -11.33 -14.45 0.68
CA HIS A 178 -11.20 -14.70 -0.75
C HIS A 178 -9.82 -14.31 -1.28
N LEU A 179 -9.29 -13.15 -0.89
CA LEU A 179 -7.99 -12.67 -1.33
C LEU A 179 -6.87 -13.55 -0.75
N TYR A 180 -6.95 -13.92 0.53
CA TYR A 180 -6.01 -14.84 1.15
C TYR A 180 -5.95 -16.19 0.40
N SER A 181 -7.11 -16.73 0.03
CA SER A 181 -7.19 -17.97 -0.74
C SER A 181 -6.57 -17.85 -2.14
N ALA A 182 -6.70 -16.68 -2.79
CA ALA A 182 -6.16 -16.42 -4.11
C ALA A 182 -4.63 -16.30 -4.07
N ILE A 183 -4.09 -15.60 -3.07
CA ILE A 183 -2.64 -15.45 -2.85
C ILE A 183 -2.02 -16.81 -2.51
N LYS A 184 -2.68 -17.64 -1.69
CA LYS A 184 -2.18 -18.99 -1.38
C LYS A 184 -2.04 -19.86 -2.62
N LYS A 185 -2.94 -19.73 -3.60
CA LYS A 185 -2.90 -20.48 -4.86
C LYS A 185 -1.79 -20.01 -5.79
N LYS A 186 -1.61 -18.70 -5.92
CA LYS A 186 -0.55 -18.09 -6.74
C LYS A 186 0.20 -17.08 -5.87
N PRO A 187 1.28 -17.48 -5.18
CA PRO A 187 2.01 -16.57 -4.29
C PRO A 187 2.71 -15.45 -5.08
N LEU A 188 2.81 -14.28 -4.46
CA LEU A 188 3.61 -13.17 -4.97
C LEU A 188 5.08 -13.34 -4.60
N VAL A 189 5.95 -12.77 -5.43
CA VAL A 189 7.39 -12.79 -5.25
C VAL A 189 7.85 -11.47 -4.66
N THR A 190 8.85 -11.51 -3.80
CA THR A 190 9.54 -10.30 -3.33
C THR A 190 10.74 -10.02 -4.23
N THR A 191 10.82 -8.81 -4.79
CA THR A 191 11.93 -8.35 -5.63
C THR A 191 13.17 -8.02 -4.77
N ALA A 192 14.32 -7.79 -5.42
CA ALA A 192 15.55 -7.36 -4.76
C ALA A 192 15.39 -6.02 -4.01
N GLN A 193 14.42 -5.19 -4.42
CA GLN A 193 14.06 -3.92 -3.79
C GLN A 193 13.08 -4.10 -2.62
N ASN A 194 12.85 -5.33 -2.17
CA ASN A 194 11.90 -5.69 -1.10
C ASN A 194 10.44 -5.28 -1.42
N THR A 195 10.08 -5.21 -2.71
CA THR A 195 8.70 -4.94 -3.14
C THR A 195 8.02 -6.21 -3.63
N LEU A 196 6.71 -6.33 -3.38
CA LEU A 196 5.93 -7.43 -3.92
C LEU A 196 5.70 -7.23 -5.42
N ALA A 197 5.90 -8.28 -6.20
CA ALA A 197 5.66 -8.31 -7.63
C ALA A 197 5.03 -9.64 -8.06
N TRP A 198 4.44 -9.65 -9.25
CA TRP A 198 4.02 -10.88 -9.89
C TRP A 198 5.23 -11.75 -10.23
N PRO A 199 5.13 -13.09 -10.13
CA PRO A 199 6.19 -13.97 -10.60
C PRO A 199 6.40 -13.76 -12.11
N PRO A 200 7.66 -13.85 -12.59
CA PRO A 200 7.96 -13.77 -14.01
C PRO A 200 7.23 -14.86 -14.80
N GLU A 201 6.78 -14.54 -16.01
CA GLU A 201 6.00 -15.46 -16.86
C GLU A 201 6.88 -16.54 -17.53
N ASP A 202 8.20 -16.41 -17.43
CA ASP A 202 9.22 -17.22 -18.13
C ASP A 202 9.37 -18.65 -17.59
N GLY A 203 8.44 -19.11 -16.75
CA GLY A 203 8.46 -20.45 -16.15
C GLY A 203 9.50 -20.62 -15.03
N THR A 204 10.19 -19.56 -14.63
CA THR A 204 11.17 -19.60 -13.53
C THR A 204 10.46 -19.68 -12.19
N GLU A 205 10.71 -20.75 -11.44
CA GLU A 205 10.24 -20.87 -10.07
C GLU A 205 11.05 -19.94 -9.15
N VAL A 206 10.37 -18.97 -8.52
CA VAL A 206 11.01 -18.11 -7.52
C VAL A 206 10.65 -18.61 -6.13
N ILE A 207 11.61 -19.24 -5.45
CA ILE A 207 11.47 -19.66 -4.06
C ILE A 207 11.69 -18.44 -3.17
N THR A 208 10.61 -17.88 -2.64
CA THR A 208 10.70 -16.77 -1.68
C THR A 208 10.89 -17.34 -0.27
N VAL A 209 12.12 -17.30 0.24
CA VAL A 209 12.41 -17.69 1.63
C VAL A 209 12.04 -16.52 2.54
N ARG A 210 10.94 -16.66 3.30
CA ARG A 210 10.58 -15.71 4.36
C ARG A 210 11.07 -16.24 5.70
N SER A 211 11.85 -15.42 6.42
CA SER A 211 12.11 -15.70 7.83
C SER A 211 10.84 -15.46 8.65
N PRO A 212 10.58 -16.27 9.69
CA PRO A 212 9.58 -15.95 10.70
C PRO A 212 9.87 -14.58 11.33
N ASN A 213 8.85 -13.92 11.86
CA ASN A 213 9.03 -12.67 12.60
C ASN A 213 10.05 -12.89 13.74
N ILE A 214 10.98 -11.93 13.92
CA ILE A 214 12.02 -12.00 14.93
C ILE A 214 11.44 -12.23 16.33
N ASP A 215 10.27 -11.69 16.63
CA ASP A 215 9.59 -11.90 17.92
C ASP A 215 9.14 -13.34 18.11
N THR A 216 8.60 -13.98 17.06
CA THR A 216 8.26 -15.41 17.10
C THR A 216 9.51 -16.27 17.26
N LEU A 217 10.58 -15.94 16.53
CA LEU A 217 11.85 -16.66 16.59
C LEU A 217 12.47 -16.52 17.98
N LEU A 218 12.48 -15.31 18.52
CA LEU A 218 12.95 -14.99 19.88
C LEU A 218 12.09 -15.67 20.93
N ARG A 219 10.76 -15.68 20.81
CA ARG A 219 9.87 -16.40 21.74
C ARG A 219 10.11 -17.90 21.69
N GLN A 220 10.31 -18.49 20.51
CA GLN A 220 10.66 -19.90 20.38
C GLN A 220 12.02 -20.19 21.03
N GLN A 221 13.03 -19.36 20.78
CA GLN A 221 14.34 -19.51 21.42
C GLN A 221 14.28 -19.30 22.94
N MET A 222 13.52 -18.32 23.43
CA MET A 222 13.31 -18.08 24.86
C MET A 222 12.54 -19.22 25.52
N ALA A 223 11.53 -19.78 24.84
CA ALA A 223 10.79 -20.95 25.31
C ALA A 223 11.68 -22.21 25.31
N ALA A 224 12.54 -22.39 24.31
CA ALA A 224 13.51 -23.48 24.23
C ALA A 224 14.61 -23.34 25.30
N ALA A 225 15.13 -22.12 25.50
CA ALA A 225 16.09 -21.79 26.55
C ALA A 225 15.48 -21.99 27.95
N ARG A 226 14.20 -21.62 28.14
CA ARG A 226 13.43 -21.96 29.36
C ARG A 226 13.22 -23.47 29.52
N LYS A 227 13.23 -24.25 28.43
CA LYS A 227 12.94 -25.69 28.48
C LYS A 227 14.12 -26.59 28.81
N GLN A 228 15.34 -26.10 29.01
CA GLN A 228 16.36 -26.89 29.72
C GLN A 228 17.57 -26.07 30.20
N THR A 229 17.49 -25.62 31.45
CA THR A 229 18.63 -25.70 32.39
C THR A 229 18.09 -26.25 33.72
N LYS A 230 18.24 -27.56 33.95
CA LYS A 230 17.98 -28.16 35.27
C LYS A 230 19.08 -27.80 36.30
N HIS A 231 20.07 -27.01 35.91
CA HIS A 231 21.23 -26.66 36.74
C HIS A 231 21.67 -25.25 36.34
N LEU A 232 21.58 -24.29 37.27
CA LEU A 232 22.21 -22.96 37.15
C LEU A 232 23.60 -22.92 37.81
N GLY A 233 24.11 -24.05 38.30
CA GLY A 233 25.38 -24.13 39.01
C GLY A 233 26.38 -25.00 38.28
N SER A 234 27.63 -24.53 38.25
CA SER A 234 28.81 -25.35 37.97
C SER A 234 28.74 -26.62 38.81
N ARG A 235 28.63 -27.79 38.18
CA ARG A 235 28.49 -29.07 38.87
C ARG A 235 29.80 -29.42 39.56
N MET A 236 30.01 -28.93 40.79
CA MET A 236 31.03 -29.46 41.69
C MET A 236 30.53 -30.80 42.25
N PRO A 237 31.31 -31.89 42.13
CA PRO A 237 30.91 -33.18 42.69
C PRO A 237 30.77 -33.06 44.22
N GLY A 238 29.61 -33.43 44.76
CA GLY A 238 29.36 -33.51 46.20
C GLY A 238 28.66 -32.31 46.84
N VAL A 239 28.29 -31.27 46.08
CA VAL A 239 27.60 -30.08 46.61
C VAL A 239 26.18 -30.00 46.06
N ASP A 240 25.18 -30.07 46.94
CA ASP A 240 23.76 -29.89 46.60
C ASP A 240 23.41 -28.40 46.53
N CYS A 241 22.36 -28.04 45.79
CA CYS A 241 21.89 -26.66 45.61
C CYS A 241 21.54 -26.01 46.97
N GLN A 242 21.12 -26.80 47.96
CA GLN A 242 20.88 -26.30 49.32
C GLN A 242 22.16 -25.82 50.04
N THR A 243 23.34 -26.33 49.66
CA THR A 243 24.63 -25.97 50.25
C THR A 243 25.43 -24.97 49.40
N ALA A 244 25.00 -24.71 48.17
CA ALA A 244 25.61 -23.71 47.29
C ALA A 244 25.03 -22.31 47.52
N VAL A 245 25.89 -21.35 47.90
CA VAL A 245 25.52 -19.95 48.21
C VAL A 245 24.73 -19.28 47.07
N ALA A 246 25.02 -19.64 45.81
CA ALA A 246 24.36 -19.07 44.64
C ALA A 246 22.96 -19.64 44.37
N CYS A 247 22.56 -20.74 45.03
CA CYS A 247 21.33 -21.46 44.72
C CYS A 247 20.12 -21.04 45.57
N LYS A 248 20.34 -20.37 46.71
CA LYS A 248 19.26 -19.64 47.39
C LYS A 248 18.94 -18.43 46.53
N ALA A 249 17.94 -18.57 45.66
CA ALA A 249 17.27 -17.45 45.04
C ALA A 249 16.58 -16.64 46.16
N LEU A 250 17.36 -15.81 46.85
CA LEU A 250 16.85 -14.76 47.71
C LEU A 250 15.99 -13.88 46.81
N THR A 251 14.76 -13.64 47.24
CA THR A 251 13.94 -12.61 46.61
C THR A 251 14.71 -11.28 46.71
N HIS A 252 14.53 -10.37 45.74
CA HIS A 252 15.21 -9.06 45.76
C HIS A 252 15.08 -8.32 47.11
N GLN A 253 14.01 -8.61 47.85
CA GLN A 253 13.70 -8.06 49.16
C GLN A 253 14.63 -8.60 50.26
N GLU A 254 14.94 -9.90 50.27
CA GLU A 254 15.87 -10.50 51.25
C GLU A 254 17.34 -10.16 50.99
N MET A 255 17.67 -9.70 49.77
CA MET A 255 19.01 -9.18 49.46
C MET A 255 19.25 -7.79 50.04
N ALA A 256 18.21 -6.94 50.11
CA ALA A 256 18.29 -5.61 50.72
C ALA A 256 18.49 -5.71 52.24
N ASP A 257 17.71 -6.56 52.92
CA ASP A 257 17.77 -6.74 54.38
C ASP A 257 19.12 -7.30 54.87
N ARG A 258 19.89 -7.97 54.01
CA ARG A 258 21.23 -8.48 54.33
C ARG A 258 22.36 -7.48 54.07
N MET A 259 22.13 -6.44 53.26
CA MET A 259 23.09 -5.36 53.08
C MET A 259 23.10 -4.40 54.29
N ASP A 260 21.99 -4.31 55.02
CA ASP A 260 21.87 -3.45 56.20
C ASP A 260 22.59 -4.01 57.45
N ILE A 261 23.04 -5.27 57.44
CA ILE A 261 23.76 -5.89 58.58
C ILE A 261 25.28 -5.58 58.54
N VAL A 262 25.80 -5.00 57.45
CA VAL A 262 27.23 -4.61 57.35
C VAL A 262 27.46 -3.13 57.72
N ALA A 263 26.40 -2.35 57.96
CA ALA A 263 26.50 -0.98 58.49
C ALA A 263 26.48 -0.97 60.03
N GLY A 264 27.43 -1.67 60.66
CA GLY A 264 27.80 -1.41 62.05
C GLY A 264 28.44 -0.01 62.17
N PRO A 265 28.27 0.68 63.32
CA PRO A 265 28.54 2.11 63.43
C PRO A 265 30.02 2.43 63.21
N ILE A 266 30.30 3.42 62.37
CA ILE A 266 31.60 4.07 62.33
C ILE A 266 31.76 4.76 63.69
N ALA A 267 32.62 4.18 64.55
CA ALA A 267 33.03 4.81 65.77
C ALA A 267 33.77 6.12 65.44
N HIS A 268 33.13 7.26 65.71
CA HIS A 268 33.84 8.52 65.89
C HIS A 268 34.75 8.38 67.11
N THR A 269 36.06 8.37 66.89
CA THR A 269 37.05 8.56 67.94
C THR A 269 36.86 9.93 68.58
N GLN A 270 36.60 9.90 69.88
CA GLN A 270 36.61 10.94 70.90
C GLN A 270 37.27 12.28 70.51
N GLY A 271 36.58 13.37 70.81
CA GLY A 271 37.22 14.66 71.10
C GLY A 271 37.08 14.96 72.58
N VAL A 272 38.18 15.17 73.29
CA VAL A 272 38.26 16.11 74.43
C VAL A 272 39.68 16.68 74.53
N ASN A 273 39.70 18.00 74.67
CA ASN A 273 40.82 18.90 74.91
C ASN A 273 41.82 18.43 75.99
N ASN A 274 43.10 18.73 75.73
CA ASN A 274 43.91 19.64 76.54
C ASN A 274 44.77 20.50 75.61
#